data_AF-A0A2V6RIX0-F1
#
_entry.id   AF-A0A2V6RIX0-F1
#
_cell.length_a   1.000
_cell.length_b   1.000
_cell.length_c   1.000
_cell.angle_alpha   90.00
_cell.angle_beta   90.00
_cell.angle_gamma   90.00
#
_symmetry.space_group_name_H-M   'P 1'
#
loop_
_entity.id
_entity.type
_entity.pdbx_description
1 polymer ?
#
loop_
_entity_poly.entity_id
_entity_poly.type
_entity_poly.pdbx_seq_one_letter_code
_entity_poly.pdbx_strand_id
1 'polypeptide(L)'
;MMSQLVRYAPVIPLIEGGRPRHILEVGPGSEGLAKFLTRRFVGAETDFSDYTGAARRPSAQMLAVRADGAALPFAADAFDLVLMIDVLEHVAPGARAGIVRECVRVARGTVAIGFPAGASAEAHDREYDRWLRARGLPRPGWLAEHLAHPFPSAGEVAPALDGACWAALD
;
A
#
# COMPACT_ATOMS: atom_id res chain seq x y z
N MET A 1 11.82 11.08 -2.30
CA MET A 1 10.97 10.01 -1.74
C MET A 1 10.99 10.12 -0.23
N MET A 2 9.82 10.17 0.41
CA MET A 2 9.71 10.21 1.86
C MET A 2 10.36 8.95 2.47
N SER A 3 10.97 9.08 3.65
CA SER A 3 11.58 7.94 4.33
C SER A 3 10.54 6.84 4.55
N GLN A 4 10.93 5.59 4.29
CA GLN A 4 10.08 4.41 4.50
C GLN A 4 9.64 4.32 5.98
N LEU A 5 10.45 4.81 6.90
CA LEU A 5 10.08 4.87 8.32
C LEU A 5 8.79 5.66 8.55
N VAL A 6 8.58 6.78 7.84
CA VAL A 6 7.37 7.61 8.01
C VAL A 6 6.12 6.86 7.55
N ARG A 7 6.25 6.01 6.53
CA ARG A 7 5.14 5.20 5.98
C ARG A 7 4.71 4.10 6.94
N TYR A 8 5.67 3.45 7.59
CA TYR A 8 5.42 2.28 8.43
C TYR A 8 5.30 2.59 9.93
N ALA A 9 5.82 3.74 10.41
CA ALA A 9 5.71 4.13 11.82
C ALA A 9 4.29 4.07 12.38
N PRO A 10 3.23 4.51 11.66
CA PRO A 10 1.85 4.43 12.17
C PRO A 10 1.33 3.00 12.33
N VAL A 11 1.83 2.04 11.55
CA VAL A 11 1.33 0.65 11.57
C VAL A 11 2.15 -0.28 12.45
N ILE A 12 3.36 0.11 12.85
CA ILE A 12 4.20 -0.67 13.77
C ILE A 12 3.47 -1.00 15.10
N PRO A 13 2.78 -0.05 15.77
CA PRO A 13 2.05 -0.36 17.00
C PRO A 13 0.93 -1.40 16.82
N LEU A 14 0.31 -1.48 15.64
CA LEU A 14 -0.71 -2.50 15.33
C LEU A 14 -0.09 -3.90 15.30
N ILE A 15 1.15 -4.01 14.84
CA ILE A 15 1.91 -5.25 14.79
C ILE A 15 2.39 -5.64 16.20
N GLU A 16 2.95 -4.70 16.95
CA GLU A 16 3.52 -4.97 18.27
C GLU A 16 2.44 -5.23 19.33
N GLY A 17 1.40 -4.40 19.38
CA GLY A 17 0.32 -4.51 20.36
C GLY A 17 -0.68 -5.63 20.04
N GLY A 18 -1.03 -5.80 18.76
CA GLY A 18 -1.96 -6.85 18.34
C GLY A 18 -1.34 -8.25 18.24
N ARG A 19 -0.02 -8.32 18.15
CA ARG A 19 0.76 -9.56 17.97
C ARG A 19 0.12 -10.52 16.92
N PRO A 20 -0.29 -10.03 15.73
CA PRO A 20 -0.93 -10.86 14.72
C PRO A 20 -0.02 -12.01 14.31
N ARG A 21 -0.57 -13.19 14.06
CA ARG A 21 0.21 -14.37 13.62
C ARG A 21 0.30 -14.44 12.11
N HIS A 22 -0.79 -14.11 11.41
CA HIS A 22 -0.87 -14.10 9.95
C HIS A 22 -1.02 -12.65 9.48
N ILE A 23 0.01 -12.15 8.80
CA ILE A 23 0.05 -10.79 8.26
C ILE A 23 0.08 -10.87 6.74
N LEU A 24 -0.79 -10.12 6.09
CA LEU A 24 -0.74 -9.83 4.67
C LEU A 24 -0.36 -8.37 4.47
N GLU A 25 0.54 -8.12 3.53
CA GLU A 25 0.76 -6.80 2.95
C GLU A 25 0.42 -6.86 1.46
N VAL A 26 -0.45 -5.95 1.01
CA VAL A 26 -0.83 -5.76 -0.39
C VAL A 26 -0.02 -4.59 -0.94
N GLY A 27 0.68 -4.82 -2.06
CA GLY A 27 1.60 -3.85 -2.66
C GLY A 27 2.92 -3.62 -1.90
N PRO A 28 3.59 -4.63 -1.32
CA PRO A 28 4.83 -4.41 -0.55
C PRO A 28 6.05 -4.02 -1.40
N GLY A 29 5.95 -4.15 -2.73
CA GLY A 29 7.13 -4.24 -3.59
C GLY A 29 8.06 -5.36 -3.15
N SER A 30 9.38 -5.17 -3.26
CA SER A 30 10.35 -6.24 -2.94
C SER A 30 10.73 -6.36 -1.47
N GLU A 31 10.39 -5.38 -0.64
CA GLU A 31 10.83 -5.33 0.77
C GLU A 31 9.65 -5.22 1.74
N GLY A 32 8.74 -4.27 1.52
CA GLY A 32 7.61 -4.00 2.41
C GLY A 32 8.00 -3.94 3.89
N LEU A 33 7.21 -4.65 4.71
CA LEU A 33 7.43 -4.85 6.14
C LEU A 33 8.75 -5.53 6.51
N ALA A 34 9.46 -6.20 5.58
CA ALA A 34 10.71 -6.89 5.91
C ALA A 34 11.80 -5.95 6.44
N LYS A 35 11.68 -4.65 6.18
CA LYS A 35 12.56 -3.61 6.74
C LYS A 35 12.40 -3.41 8.25
N PHE A 36 11.25 -3.78 8.79
CA PHE A 36 10.86 -3.51 10.19
C PHE A 36 10.52 -4.80 10.95
N LEU A 37 10.29 -5.91 10.24
CA LEU A 37 9.96 -7.21 10.83
C LEU A 37 11.07 -8.22 10.60
N THR A 38 11.40 -8.94 11.66
CA THR A 38 12.29 -10.12 11.60
C THR A 38 11.54 -11.42 11.31
N ARG A 39 10.21 -11.41 11.42
CA ARG A 39 9.34 -12.57 11.18
C ARG A 39 8.72 -12.56 9.80
N ARG A 40 8.25 -13.73 9.36
CA ARG A 40 7.62 -13.89 8.05
C ARG A 40 6.26 -13.21 7.96
N PHE A 41 5.93 -12.72 6.77
CA PHE A 41 4.62 -12.21 6.37
C PHE A 41 4.33 -12.62 4.92
N VAL A 42 3.06 -12.53 4.50
CA VAL A 42 2.67 -12.74 3.10
C VAL A 42 2.68 -11.39 2.39
N GLY A 43 3.32 -11.31 1.23
CA GLY A 43 3.31 -10.12 0.38
C GLY A 43 2.60 -10.42 -0.93
N ALA A 44 1.49 -9.72 -1.21
CA ALA A 44 0.76 -9.83 -2.46
C ALA A 44 1.06 -8.65 -3.38
N GLU A 45 1.61 -8.91 -4.56
CA GLU A 45 2.04 -7.88 -5.50
C GLU A 45 1.77 -8.31 -6.94
N THR A 46 1.46 -7.36 -7.82
CA THR A 46 1.26 -7.64 -9.26
C THR A 46 2.59 -7.87 -9.97
N ASP A 47 3.63 -7.12 -9.61
CA ASP A 47 5.00 -7.30 -10.06
C ASP A 47 6.04 -6.86 -9.03
N PHE A 48 7.09 -7.67 -8.84
CA PHE A 48 8.18 -7.40 -7.90
C PHE A 48 9.34 -6.62 -8.55
N SER A 49 9.03 -5.74 -9.51
CA SER A 49 10.01 -4.81 -10.07
C SER A 49 10.23 -3.62 -9.13
N ASP A 50 11.42 -3.03 -9.16
CA ASP A 50 11.61 -1.72 -8.54
C ASP A 50 11.01 -0.58 -9.37
N TYR A 51 11.17 0.65 -8.88
CA TYR A 51 10.70 1.87 -9.53
C TYR A 51 11.34 2.17 -10.91
N THR A 52 12.35 1.40 -11.32
CA THR A 52 12.97 1.47 -12.65
C THR A 52 12.46 0.38 -13.60
N GLY A 53 11.59 -0.52 -13.12
CA GLY A 53 11.13 -1.70 -13.85
C GLY A 53 12.10 -2.89 -13.77
N ALA A 54 13.18 -2.77 -12.98
CA ALA A 54 14.12 -3.87 -12.83
C ALA A 54 13.58 -4.91 -11.82
N ALA A 55 13.54 -6.17 -12.22
CA ALA A 55 13.12 -7.25 -11.34
C ALA A 55 13.97 -7.29 -10.06
N ARG A 56 13.30 -7.29 -8.90
CA ARG A 56 13.92 -7.46 -7.59
C ARG A 56 13.51 -8.79 -7.01
N ARG A 57 14.44 -9.44 -6.31
CA ARG A 57 14.09 -10.58 -5.46
C ARG A 57 13.32 -10.06 -4.25
N PRO A 58 12.15 -10.62 -3.94
CA PRO A 58 11.49 -10.35 -2.67
C PRO A 58 12.39 -10.71 -1.50
N SER A 59 12.26 -9.95 -0.42
CA SER A 59 12.99 -10.17 0.83
C SER A 59 12.73 -11.58 1.39
N ALA A 60 13.71 -12.15 2.10
CA ALA A 60 13.65 -13.53 2.60
C ALA A 60 12.54 -13.74 3.65
N GLN A 61 12.12 -12.66 4.31
CA GLN A 61 11.01 -12.63 5.26
C GLN A 61 9.65 -12.63 4.55
N MET A 62 9.59 -12.31 3.26
CA MET A 62 8.34 -12.23 2.50
C MET A 62 8.01 -13.56 1.83
N LEU A 63 6.85 -14.11 2.16
CA LEU A 63 6.20 -15.15 1.36
C LEU A 63 5.48 -14.46 0.20
N ALA A 64 6.22 -14.23 -0.89
CA ALA A 64 5.77 -13.48 -2.04
C ALA A 64 4.73 -14.24 -2.87
N VAL A 65 3.60 -13.60 -3.14
CA VAL A 65 2.49 -14.09 -3.96
C VAL A 65 2.23 -13.08 -5.06
N ARG A 66 2.20 -13.54 -6.31
CA ARG A 66 1.81 -12.68 -7.44
C ARG A 66 0.29 -12.64 -7.54
N ALA A 67 -0.33 -11.49 -7.29
CA ALA A 67 -1.78 -11.35 -7.27
C ALA A 67 -2.22 -9.91 -7.56
N ASP A 68 -3.44 -9.79 -8.12
CA ASP A 68 -4.16 -8.53 -8.19
C ASP A 68 -4.81 -8.24 -6.84
N GLY A 69 -4.65 -7.02 -6.31
CA GLY A 69 -5.28 -6.60 -5.06
C GLY A 69 -6.80 -6.61 -5.12
N ALA A 70 -7.40 -6.55 -6.32
CA ALA A 70 -8.84 -6.67 -6.53
C ALA A 70 -9.33 -8.12 -6.65
N ALA A 71 -8.43 -9.12 -6.59
CA ALA A 71 -8.76 -10.54 -6.62
C ALA A 71 -7.70 -11.36 -5.86
N LEU A 72 -7.68 -11.23 -4.54
CA LEU A 72 -6.68 -11.87 -3.69
C LEU A 72 -6.93 -13.40 -3.60
N PRO A 73 -5.92 -14.26 -3.84
CA PRO A 73 -6.06 -15.71 -3.87
C PRO A 73 -6.08 -16.35 -2.47
N PHE A 74 -6.77 -15.71 -1.53
CA PHE A 74 -6.87 -16.14 -0.14
C PHE A 74 -8.32 -16.31 0.26
N ALA A 75 -8.58 -17.20 1.22
CA ALA A 75 -9.90 -17.35 1.82
C ALA A 75 -10.31 -16.08 2.58
N ALA A 76 -11.61 -15.93 2.83
CA ALA A 76 -12.06 -14.93 3.79
C ALA A 76 -11.49 -15.21 5.19
N ASP A 77 -11.29 -14.16 5.99
CA ASP A 77 -10.80 -14.26 7.38
C ASP A 77 -9.45 -15.00 7.55
N ALA A 78 -8.60 -14.99 6.52
CA ALA A 78 -7.33 -15.70 6.52
C ALA A 78 -6.23 -15.00 7.34
N PHE A 79 -6.29 -13.67 7.47
CA PHE A 79 -5.23 -12.86 8.08
C PHE A 79 -5.70 -12.13 9.33
N ASP A 80 -4.83 -12.09 10.35
CA ASP A 80 -5.07 -11.31 11.57
C ASP A 80 -4.90 -9.81 11.33
N LEU A 81 -4.01 -9.45 10.41
CA LEU A 81 -3.70 -8.08 10.00
C LEU A 81 -3.47 -8.03 8.48
N VAL A 82 -4.16 -7.12 7.81
CA VAL A 82 -3.93 -6.77 6.41
C VAL A 82 -3.45 -5.33 6.32
N LEU A 83 -2.32 -5.10 5.65
CA LEU A 83 -1.76 -3.79 5.39
C LEU A 83 -1.81 -3.48 3.90
N MET A 84 -2.10 -2.23 3.55
CA MET A 84 -1.98 -1.71 2.19
C MET A 84 -1.47 -0.27 2.26
N ILE A 85 -0.20 -0.06 1.92
CA ILE A 85 0.50 1.22 2.09
C ILE A 85 1.01 1.69 0.73
N ASP A 86 0.68 2.92 0.35
CA ASP A 86 1.10 3.55 -0.91
C ASP A 86 0.70 2.75 -2.17
N VAL A 87 -0.55 2.29 -2.23
CA VAL A 87 -1.10 1.53 -3.37
C VAL A 87 -2.20 2.29 -4.10
N LEU A 88 -3.16 2.88 -3.37
CA LEU A 88 -4.39 3.39 -3.97
C LEU A 88 -4.18 4.60 -4.88
N GLU A 89 -3.13 5.37 -4.67
CA GLU A 89 -2.74 6.51 -5.51
C GLU A 89 -2.29 6.10 -6.92
N HIS A 90 -1.85 4.85 -7.10
CA HIS A 90 -1.54 4.27 -8.40
C HIS A 90 -2.78 3.73 -9.13
N VAL A 91 -3.89 3.58 -8.40
CA VAL A 91 -5.10 2.89 -8.89
C VAL A 91 -6.13 3.91 -9.32
N ALA A 92 -6.78 3.64 -10.46
CA ALA A 92 -7.90 4.44 -10.95
C ALA A 92 -9.07 4.47 -9.92
N PRO A 93 -9.74 5.62 -9.70
CA PRO A 93 -10.77 5.75 -8.66
C PRO A 93 -11.84 4.65 -8.64
N GLY A 94 -12.33 4.25 -9.82
CA GLY A 94 -13.35 3.21 -9.94
C GLY A 94 -12.93 1.80 -9.48
N ALA A 95 -11.63 1.53 -9.38
CA ALA A 95 -11.09 0.22 -8.97
C ALA A 95 -10.73 0.13 -7.48
N ARG A 96 -10.48 1.28 -6.82
CA ARG A 96 -9.99 1.33 -5.42
C ARG A 96 -10.91 0.60 -4.44
N ALA A 97 -12.21 0.83 -4.55
CA ALA A 97 -13.19 0.20 -3.67
C ALA A 97 -13.21 -1.33 -3.80
N GLY A 98 -12.87 -1.90 -4.97
CA GLY A 98 -12.74 -3.34 -5.15
C GLY A 98 -11.57 -3.91 -4.35
N ILE A 99 -10.41 -3.25 -4.43
CA ILE A 99 -9.20 -3.63 -3.70
C ILE A 99 -9.43 -3.54 -2.19
N VAL A 100 -10.04 -2.46 -1.72
CA VAL A 100 -10.35 -2.28 -0.28
C VAL A 100 -11.26 -3.39 0.22
N ARG A 101 -12.31 -3.75 -0.54
CA ARG A 101 -13.23 -4.85 -0.16
C ARG A 101 -12.52 -6.20 -0.12
N GLU A 102 -11.57 -6.46 -1.01
CA GLU A 102 -10.76 -7.68 -0.95
C GLU A 102 -9.87 -7.72 0.29
N CYS A 103 -9.23 -6.61 0.64
CA CYS A 103 -8.47 -6.49 1.89
C CYS A 103 -9.35 -6.78 3.11
N VAL A 104 -10.57 -6.23 3.15
CA VAL A 104 -11.55 -6.49 4.22
C VAL A 104 -11.97 -7.96 4.22
N ARG A 105 -12.29 -8.54 3.06
CA ARG A 105 -12.72 -9.94 2.94
C ARG A 105 -11.71 -10.91 3.53
N VAL A 106 -10.42 -10.73 3.23
CA VAL A 106 -9.37 -11.65 3.69
C VAL A 106 -8.91 -11.37 5.13
N ALA A 107 -9.33 -10.25 5.72
CA ALA A 107 -9.00 -9.88 7.09
C ALA A 107 -10.01 -10.45 8.09
N ARG A 108 -9.50 -11.23 9.04
CA ARG A 108 -10.24 -11.63 10.25
C ARG A 108 -10.25 -10.53 11.31
N GLY A 109 -9.20 -9.71 11.31
CA GLY A 109 -8.94 -8.71 12.33
C GLY A 109 -8.83 -7.31 11.73
N THR A 110 -7.64 -6.74 11.82
CA THR A 110 -7.44 -5.33 11.46
C THR A 110 -7.05 -5.18 9.99
N VAL A 111 -7.61 -4.17 9.32
CA VAL A 111 -7.11 -3.66 8.05
C VAL A 111 -6.56 -2.26 8.30
N ALA A 112 -5.30 -2.02 7.91
CA ALA A 112 -4.71 -0.69 7.94
C ALA A 112 -4.29 -0.26 6.53
N ILE A 113 -4.82 0.89 6.11
CA ILE A 113 -4.63 1.42 4.76
C ILE A 113 -3.98 2.80 4.90
N GLY A 114 -2.84 2.98 4.24
CA GLY A 114 -2.11 4.23 4.19
C GLY A 114 -1.92 4.67 2.73
N PHE A 115 -2.17 5.93 2.45
CA PHE A 115 -1.95 6.52 1.13
C PHE A 115 -1.73 8.03 1.26
N PRO A 116 -1.02 8.65 0.31
CA PRO A 116 -0.99 10.10 0.20
C PRO A 116 -2.40 10.63 -0.07
N ALA A 117 -2.80 11.68 0.64
CA ALA A 117 -4.13 12.26 0.53
C ALA A 117 -4.11 13.80 0.54
N GLY A 118 -5.13 14.39 -0.07
CA GLY A 118 -5.39 15.82 -0.04
C GLY A 118 -4.47 16.66 -0.93
N ALA A 119 -4.76 17.97 -0.97
CA ALA A 119 -4.10 18.92 -1.86
C ALA A 119 -2.59 19.06 -1.61
N SER A 120 -2.14 18.85 -0.36
CA SER A 120 -0.72 18.92 -0.01
C SER A 120 0.09 17.83 -0.69
N ALA A 121 -0.41 16.58 -0.68
CA ALA A 121 0.26 15.46 -1.34
C ALA A 121 0.35 15.67 -2.86
N GLU A 122 -0.75 16.09 -3.49
CA GLU A 122 -0.77 16.41 -4.91
C GLU A 122 0.19 17.55 -5.25
N ALA A 123 0.21 18.62 -4.44
CA ALA A 123 1.11 19.75 -4.65
C ALA A 123 2.59 19.31 -4.57
N HIS A 124 2.92 18.42 -3.63
CA HIS A 124 4.27 17.89 -3.46
C HIS A 124 4.73 17.09 -4.69
N ASP A 125 3.89 16.18 -5.20
CA ASP A 125 4.23 15.39 -6.39
C ASP A 125 4.33 16.25 -7.65
N ARG A 126 3.45 17.25 -7.80
CA ARG A 126 3.55 18.23 -8.90
C ARG A 126 4.80 19.09 -8.79
N GLU A 127 5.20 19.49 -7.59
CA GLU A 127 6.44 20.24 -7.38
C GLU A 127 7.67 19.39 -7.70
N TYR A 128 7.68 18.14 -7.26
CA TYR A 128 8.76 17.22 -7.56
C TYR A 128 8.88 16.93 -9.06
N ASP A 129 7.75 16.77 -9.78
CA ASP A 129 7.76 16.66 -11.24
C ASP A 129 8.33 17.90 -11.93
N ARG A 130 7.93 19.11 -11.49
CA ARG A 130 8.49 20.37 -12.01
C ARG A 130 10.00 20.44 -11.77
N TRP A 131 10.46 20.01 -10.59
CA TRP A 131 11.87 19.99 -10.22
C TRP A 131 12.70 19.04 -11.11
N LEU A 132 12.16 17.86 -11.43
CA LEU A 132 12.78 16.89 -12.34
C LEU A 132 12.87 17.45 -13.77
N ARG A 133 11.77 18.00 -14.28
CA ARG A 133 11.70 18.61 -15.62
C ARG A 133 12.69 19.76 -15.78
N ALA A 134 12.79 20.65 -14.79
CA ALA A 134 13.74 21.76 -14.79
C ALA A 134 15.21 21.31 -14.84
N ARG A 135 15.50 20.06 -14.48
CA ARG A 135 16.85 19.46 -14.50
C ARG A 135 17.08 18.50 -15.67
N GLY A 136 16.11 18.33 -16.57
CA GLY A 136 16.19 17.35 -17.65
C GLY A 136 16.26 15.91 -17.17
N LEU A 137 15.82 15.63 -15.94
CA LEU A 137 15.80 14.28 -15.38
C LEU A 137 14.52 13.55 -15.81
N PRO A 138 14.57 12.23 -16.07
CA PRO A 138 13.40 11.47 -16.43
C PRO A 138 12.41 11.42 -15.27
N ARG A 139 11.11 11.44 -15.60
CA ARG A 139 10.04 11.18 -14.63
C ARG A 139 10.01 9.68 -14.32
N PRO A 140 10.07 9.27 -13.04
CA PRO A 140 9.88 7.87 -12.64
C PRO A 140 8.46 7.36 -12.93
N GLY A 141 8.30 6.04 -13.13
CA GLY A 141 7.01 5.41 -13.41
C GLY A 141 5.95 5.68 -12.34
N TRP A 142 6.29 5.46 -11.07
CA TRP A 142 5.40 5.72 -9.93
C TRP A 142 4.85 7.16 -9.90
N LEU A 143 5.68 8.16 -10.24
CA LEU A 143 5.25 9.56 -10.25
C LEU A 143 4.33 9.84 -11.44
N ALA A 144 4.54 9.14 -12.56
CA ALA A 144 3.62 9.24 -13.69
C ALA A 144 2.24 8.64 -13.34
N GLU A 145 2.21 7.54 -12.60
CA GLU A 145 0.99 6.88 -12.12
C GLU A 145 0.23 7.73 -11.10
N HIS A 146 0.91 8.27 -10.08
CA HIS A 146 0.30 9.20 -9.11
C HIS A 146 -0.37 10.38 -9.80
N LEU A 147 0.31 10.98 -10.78
CA LEU A 147 -0.19 12.15 -11.51
C LEU A 147 -1.22 11.81 -12.59
N ALA A 148 -1.49 10.52 -12.84
CA ALA A 148 -2.52 10.08 -13.77
C ALA A 148 -3.93 10.08 -13.14
N HIS A 149 -4.01 10.09 -11.81
CA HIS A 149 -5.26 9.96 -11.06
C HIS A 149 -5.38 11.01 -9.95
N PRO A 150 -6.60 11.39 -9.55
CA PRO A 150 -6.80 12.13 -8.31
C PRO A 150 -6.31 11.31 -7.11
N PHE A 151 -5.69 11.96 -6.13
CA PHE A 151 -5.26 11.27 -4.91
C PHE A 151 -6.45 10.68 -4.15
N PRO A 152 -6.29 9.50 -3.53
CA PRO A 152 -7.33 8.89 -2.70
C PRO A 152 -7.65 9.76 -1.48
N SER A 153 -8.85 9.55 -0.93
CA SER A 153 -9.30 10.21 0.29
C SER A 153 -9.95 9.20 1.24
N ALA A 154 -9.92 9.50 2.55
CA ALA A 154 -10.62 8.69 3.54
C ALA A 154 -12.13 8.59 3.22
N GLY A 155 -12.75 9.66 2.72
CA GLY A 155 -14.16 9.66 2.33
C GLY A 155 -14.47 8.75 1.13
N GLU A 156 -13.52 8.56 0.21
CA GLU A 156 -13.65 7.62 -0.91
C GLU A 156 -13.52 6.16 -0.44
N VAL A 157 -12.62 5.91 0.52
CA VAL A 157 -12.29 4.56 1.00
C VAL A 157 -13.29 4.06 2.05
N ALA A 158 -13.79 4.96 2.91
CA ALA A 158 -14.67 4.64 4.02
C ALA A 158 -15.90 3.78 3.66
N PRO A 159 -16.63 4.04 2.55
CA PRO A 159 -17.77 3.19 2.18
C PRO A 159 -17.39 1.75 1.83
N ALA A 160 -16.14 1.49 1.44
CA ALA A 160 -15.65 0.14 1.16
C ALA A 160 -15.24 -0.63 2.44
N LEU A 161 -15.17 0.06 3.58
CA LEU A 161 -14.95 -0.51 4.91
C LEU A 161 -16.29 -0.82 5.64
N ASP A 162 -17.41 -0.82 4.93
CA ASP A 162 -18.73 -1.05 5.51
C ASP A 162 -18.79 -2.38 6.28
N GLY A 163 -19.47 -2.38 7.43
CA GLY A 163 -19.48 -3.49 8.38
C GLY A 163 -18.25 -3.60 9.28
N ALA A 164 -17.19 -2.83 9.05
CA ALA A 164 -16.04 -2.74 9.95
C ALA A 164 -16.11 -1.50 10.86
N CYS A 165 -15.56 -1.60 12.07
CA CYS A 165 -15.29 -0.43 12.90
C CYS A 165 -13.97 0.20 12.43
N TRP A 166 -14.02 1.43 11.90
CA TRP A 166 -12.84 2.10 11.36
C TRP A 166 -12.70 3.53 11.91
N ALA A 167 -11.46 4.01 11.93
CA ALA A 167 -11.11 5.40 12.22
C ALA A 167 -10.02 5.84 11.23
N ALA A 168 -10.11 7.08 10.76
CA ALA A 168 -9.01 7.71 10.04
C ALA A 168 -7.97 8.20 11.06
N LEU A 169 -6.69 8.03 10.74
CA LEU A 169 -5.57 8.58 11.49
C LEU A 169 -4.97 9.69 10.62
N ASP A 170 -4.88 10.90 11.17
CA ASP A 170 -4.23 12.07 10.53
C ASP A 170 -2.73 12.14 10.86
#